data_AF-A0A352KNP8-F1
#
_entry.id   AF-A0A352KNP8-F1
#
_cell.length_a   1.000
_cell.length_b   1.000
_cell.length_c   1.000
_cell.angle_alpha   90.00
_cell.angle_beta   90.00
_cell.angle_gamma   90.00
#
_symmetry.space_group_name_H-M   'P 1'
#
loop_
_entity.id
_entity.type
_entity.pdbx_description
1 polymer ?
#
loop_
_entity_poly.entity_id
_entity_poly.type
_entity_poly.pdbx_seq_one_letter_code
_entity_poly.pdbx_strand_id
1 'polypeptide(L)'
;MIGDKNLMMSGKSKKGIFGSICAVTVGILGISACYPPHQKTMPQVSQQTLFRGLMQMSLNIADIQRHFIVYLPKQYNRQIAWPVVVIFHGGGSHALLEIEHSGWIEQAEKA
;
A
#
# COMPACT_ATOMS: atom_id res chain seq x y z
N MET A 1 39.23 16.03 38.69
CA MET A 1 39.55 14.64 39.07
C MET A 1 38.71 13.77 38.14
N ILE A 2 39.14 13.37 36.93
CA ILE A 2 40.34 12.63 36.47
C ILE A 2 40.49 11.29 37.20
N GLY A 3 40.32 10.20 36.42
CA GLY A 3 40.46 8.79 36.78
C GLY A 3 39.19 8.04 36.36
N ASP A 4 39.13 7.14 35.38
CA ASP A 4 40.17 6.25 34.89
C ASP A 4 40.14 6.01 33.37
N LYS A 5 41.35 5.78 32.87
CA LYS A 5 41.70 5.35 31.51
C LYS A 5 41.80 3.82 31.48
N ASN A 6 41.85 3.30 30.25
CA ASN A 6 42.35 1.98 29.84
C ASN A 6 41.29 0.85 29.86
N LEU A 7 41.24 -0.08 28.91
CA LEU A 7 42.09 -0.33 27.74
C LEU A 7 41.30 -1.20 26.75
N MET A 8 41.70 -1.07 25.49
CA MET A 8 41.52 -1.95 24.33
C MET A 8 41.12 -3.42 24.62
N MET A 9 40.31 -3.99 23.73
CA MET A 9 40.79 -4.97 22.73
C MET A 9 39.66 -5.56 21.87
N SER A 10 39.95 -5.67 20.58
CA SER A 10 39.59 -6.80 19.70
C SER A 10 38.10 -6.96 19.33
N GLY A 11 37.64 -6.64 18.12
CA GLY A 11 38.17 -7.13 16.86
C GLY A 11 37.75 -8.59 16.63
N LYS A 12 36.59 -8.83 15.99
CA LYS A 12 36.34 -10.02 15.16
C LYS A 12 35.08 -9.85 14.30
N SER A 13 35.33 -9.43 13.07
CA SER A 13 34.52 -9.75 11.90
C SER A 13 34.22 -11.25 11.86
N LYS A 14 32.94 -11.63 11.81
CA LYS A 14 32.51 -12.99 11.47
C LYS A 14 31.72 -12.95 10.16
N LYS A 15 32.49 -13.32 9.13
CA LYS A 15 32.16 -13.82 7.80
C LYS A 15 30.77 -14.48 7.72
N GLY A 16 30.05 -14.17 6.65
CA GLY A 16 28.85 -14.89 6.25
C GLY A 16 29.12 -16.36 5.98
N ILE A 17 28.08 -17.17 6.16
CA ILE A 17 28.03 -18.54 5.68
C ILE A 17 26.65 -18.72 5.05
N PHE A 18 26.65 -18.67 3.72
CA PHE A 18 25.63 -19.28 2.88
C PHE A 18 25.55 -20.76 3.26
N GLY A 19 24.50 -21.13 4.00
CA GLY A 19 24.16 -22.53 4.27
C GLY A 19 23.24 -23.05 3.18
N SER A 20 23.81 -23.39 2.03
CA SER A 20 23.17 -24.27 1.04
C SER A 20 23.13 -25.68 1.65
N ILE A 21 21.95 -26.15 2.06
CA ILE A 21 21.75 -27.54 2.46
C ILE A 21 21.15 -28.26 1.26
N CYS A 22 22.01 -28.99 0.53
CA CYS A 22 21.59 -29.95 -0.48
C CYS A 22 20.93 -31.16 0.19
N ALA A 23 19.68 -31.40 -0.19
CA ALA A 23 19.00 -32.67 -0.40
C ALA A 23 19.49 -33.93 0.34
N VAL A 24 18.60 -34.48 1.18
CA VAL A 24 18.47 -35.93 1.33
C VAL A 24 17.12 -36.32 0.74
N THR A 25 17.15 -36.89 -0.45
CA THR A 25 16.03 -37.50 -1.14
C THR A 25 15.89 -38.95 -0.69
N VAL A 26 14.77 -39.29 -0.06
CA VAL A 26 14.25 -40.67 -0.02
C VAL A 26 12.84 -40.62 -0.57
N GLY A 27 12.66 -41.32 -1.70
CA GLY A 27 11.47 -41.25 -2.52
C GLY A 27 10.23 -41.83 -1.84
N ILE A 28 9.16 -41.04 -1.89
CA ILE A 28 7.81 -41.55 -2.04
C ILE A 28 7.24 -40.83 -3.26
N LEU A 29 6.82 -41.61 -4.26
CA LEU A 29 6.09 -41.16 -5.44
C LEU A 29 4.71 -40.63 -5.01
N GLY A 30 4.68 -39.42 -4.47
CA GLY A 30 3.50 -38.58 -4.43
C GLY A 30 3.62 -37.59 -5.57
N ILE A 31 2.66 -37.59 -6.49
CA ILE A 31 2.52 -36.59 -7.55
C ILE A 31 2.12 -35.28 -6.87
N SER A 32 3.10 -34.64 -6.23
CA SER A 32 2.99 -33.28 -5.73
C SER A 32 3.03 -32.40 -6.97
N ALA A 33 1.85 -32.07 -7.49
CA ALA A 33 1.69 -30.97 -8.43
C ALA A 33 2.17 -29.70 -7.73
N CYS A 34 3.47 -29.43 -7.81
CA CYS A 34 4.05 -28.16 -7.45
C CYS A 34 3.47 -27.13 -8.43
N TYR A 35 2.33 -26.56 -8.06
CA TYR A 35 1.81 -25.38 -8.73
C TYR A 35 2.94 -24.36 -8.76
N PRO A 36 3.38 -23.89 -9.95
CA PRO A 36 4.28 -22.76 -9.98
C PRO A 36 3.56 -21.62 -9.25
N PRO A 37 4.20 -20.91 -8.31
CA PRO A 37 3.61 -19.72 -7.74
C PRO A 37 3.33 -18.77 -8.91
N HIS A 38 2.06 -18.58 -9.24
CA HIS A 38 1.65 -17.50 -10.11
C HIS A 38 2.01 -16.21 -9.40
N GLN A 39 3.23 -15.72 -9.64
CA GLN A 39 3.58 -14.34 -9.41
C GLN A 39 2.69 -13.56 -10.38
N LYS A 40 1.53 -13.11 -9.89
CA LYS A 40 0.79 -12.04 -10.55
C LYS A 40 1.75 -10.86 -10.59
N THR A 41 2.39 -10.66 -11.73
CA THR A 41 3.14 -9.44 -12.02
C THR A 41 2.14 -8.31 -11.86
N MET A 42 2.19 -7.63 -10.71
CA MET A 42 1.37 -6.45 -10.51
C MET A 42 1.81 -5.46 -11.59
N PRO A 43 0.88 -4.87 -12.35
CA PRO A 43 1.24 -3.80 -13.27
C PRO A 43 1.99 -2.75 -12.45
N GLN A 44 3.19 -2.40 -12.89
CA GLN A 44 3.95 -1.27 -12.37
C GLN A 44 3.09 -0.04 -12.65
N VAL A 45 2.27 0.35 -11.67
CA VAL A 45 1.55 1.61 -11.68
C VAL A 45 2.65 2.67 -11.66
N SER A 46 2.87 3.30 -12.82
CA SER A 46 3.75 4.46 -12.93
C SER A 46 3.38 5.44 -11.82
N GLN A 47 4.38 6.10 -11.24
CA GLN A 47 4.19 7.08 -10.18
C GLN A 47 3.38 8.27 -10.73
N GLN A 48 2.07 8.10 -10.84
CA GLN A 48 1.14 9.16 -11.17
C GLN A 48 1.22 10.15 -10.02
N THR A 49 1.64 11.37 -10.34
CA THR A 49 1.62 12.52 -9.46
C THR A 49 0.23 12.59 -8.87
N LEU A 50 0.12 12.34 -7.57
CA LEU A 50 -1.17 12.20 -6.95
C LEU A 50 -1.74 13.60 -6.74
N PHE A 51 -2.77 13.94 -7.51
CA PHE A 51 -3.51 15.17 -7.29
C PHE A 51 -4.24 15.06 -5.96
N ARG A 52 -3.97 16.00 -5.05
CA ARG A 52 -4.62 16.10 -3.74
C ARG A 52 -5.82 17.05 -3.86
N GLY A 53 -6.80 16.89 -2.98
CA GLY A 53 -8.03 17.65 -3.01
C GLY A 53 -9.11 16.98 -3.84
N LEU A 54 -10.06 17.78 -4.32
CA LEU A 54 -11.26 17.32 -4.99
C LEU A 54 -11.01 17.09 -6.49
N MET A 55 -11.39 15.90 -6.97
CA MET A 55 -11.22 15.47 -8.34
C MET A 55 -12.52 14.90 -8.88
N GLN A 56 -12.78 15.12 -10.16
CA GLN A 56 -13.82 14.41 -10.90
C GLN A 56 -13.17 13.31 -11.74
N MET A 57 -13.68 12.10 -11.62
CA MET A 57 -13.17 10.93 -12.33
C MET A 57 -14.31 10.25 -13.08
N SER A 58 -14.01 9.76 -14.28
CA SER A 58 -14.96 8.97 -15.07
C SER A 58 -14.37 7.60 -15.34
N LEU A 59 -15.15 6.54 -15.12
CA LEU A 59 -14.75 5.15 -15.36
C LEU A 59 -15.83 4.45 -16.17
N ASN A 60 -15.40 3.68 -17.16
CA ASN A 60 -16.31 2.80 -17.90
C ASN A 60 -16.32 1.42 -17.21
N ILE A 61 -17.48 1.00 -16.73
CA ILE A 61 -17.68 -0.28 -16.04
C ILE A 61 -18.86 -0.98 -16.70
N ALA A 62 -18.62 -2.14 -17.32
CA ALA A 62 -19.64 -2.92 -18.04
C ALA A 62 -20.45 -2.06 -19.03
N ASP A 63 -19.74 -1.34 -19.90
CA ASP A 63 -20.29 -0.44 -20.92
C ASP A 63 -21.12 0.74 -20.39
N ILE A 64 -21.10 0.99 -19.08
CA ILE A 64 -21.72 2.16 -18.46
C ILE A 64 -20.62 3.11 -18.01
N GLN A 65 -20.71 4.36 -18.46
CA GLN A 65 -19.86 5.43 -17.93
C GLN A 65 -20.37 5.86 -16.56
N ARG A 66 -19.49 5.81 -15.57
CA ARG A 66 -19.73 6.21 -14.19
C ARG A 66 -18.88 7.42 -13.86
N HIS A 67 -19.48 8.42 -13.22
CA HIS A 67 -18.79 9.63 -12.77
C HIS A 67 -18.68 9.61 -11.25
N PHE A 68 -17.50 9.93 -10.75
CA PHE A 68 -17.16 9.95 -9.33
C PHE A 68 -16.55 11.29 -8.97
N ILE A 69 -16.82 11.73 -7.74
CA ILE A 69 -16.07 12.80 -7.10
C ILE A 69 -15.21 12.12 -6.03
N VAL A 70 -13.90 12.35 -6.11
CA VAL A 70 -12.92 11.78 -5.17
C VAL A 70 -12.24 12.93 -4.47
N TYR A 71 -12.27 12.90 -3.14
CA TYR A 71 -11.50 13.81 -2.32
C TYR A 71 -10.32 13.08 -1.69
N LEU A 72 -9.14 13.68 -1.78
CA LEU A 72 -7.94 13.18 -1.14
C LEU A 72 -7.35 14.23 -0.21
N PRO A 73 -7.16 13.92 1.09
CA PRO A 73 -6.72 14.92 2.05
C PRO A 73 -5.27 15.35 1.81
N LYS A 74 -4.95 16.57 2.24
CA LYS A 74 -3.63 17.20 2.04
C LYS A 74 -2.51 16.44 2.69
N GLN A 75 -2.76 15.72 3.78
CA GLN A 75 -1.77 14.92 4.49
C GLN A 75 -1.69 13.46 3.99
N TYR A 76 -2.42 13.11 2.91
CA TYR A 76 -2.40 11.76 2.36
C TYR A 76 -0.98 11.25 2.06
N ASN A 77 -0.70 10.03 2.53
CA ASN A 77 0.53 9.31 2.29
C ASN A 77 0.23 7.88 1.82
N ARG A 78 0.69 7.53 0.62
CA ARG A 78 0.53 6.20 0.00
C ARG A 78 1.15 5.05 0.80
N GLN A 79 2.08 5.34 1.72
CA GLN A 79 2.77 4.34 2.53
C GLN A 79 1.97 3.90 3.76
N ILE A 80 0.86 4.58 4.05
CA ILE A 80 0.01 4.34 5.22
C ILE A 80 -1.34 3.81 4.72
N ALA A 81 -1.99 2.95 5.50
CA ALA A 81 -3.37 2.55 5.23
C ALA A 81 -4.33 3.67 5.60
N TRP A 82 -5.23 4.03 4.68
CA TRP A 82 -6.24 5.06 4.89
C TRP A 82 -7.65 4.45 4.88
N PRO A 83 -8.56 4.91 5.76
CA PRO A 83 -9.97 4.56 5.62
C PRO A 83 -10.53 5.16 4.33
N VAL A 84 -11.43 4.42 3.68
CA VAL A 84 -12.17 4.89 2.50
C VAL A 84 -13.63 5.07 2.88
N VAL A 85 -14.17 6.24 2.59
CA VAL A 85 -15.59 6.55 2.78
C VAL A 85 -16.23 6.68 1.41
N VAL A 86 -17.37 6.00 1.22
CA VAL A 86 -18.16 6.07 -0.01
C VAL A 86 -19.51 6.69 0.34
N ILE A 87 -19.86 7.76 -0.36
CA ILE A 87 -21.07 8.54 -0.11
C ILE A 87 -21.92 8.50 -1.37
N PHE A 88 -23.20 8.18 -1.20
CA PHE A 88 -24.19 8.26 -2.26
C PHE A 88 -25.08 9.46 -1.98
N HIS A 89 -25.24 10.34 -2.96
CA HIS A 89 -26.21 11.42 -2.84
C HIS A 89 -27.64 10.85 -2.93
N GLY A 90 -28.56 11.47 -2.22
CA GLY A 90 -29.98 11.15 -2.31
C GLY A 90 -30.62 11.61 -3.63
N GLY A 91 -31.87 11.21 -3.84
CA GLY A 91 -32.70 11.74 -4.93
C GLY A 91 -32.95 13.24 -4.74
N GLY A 92 -32.89 14.01 -5.83
CA GLY A 92 -33.06 15.47 -5.81
C GLY A 92 -31.79 16.27 -5.54
N SER A 93 -30.65 15.60 -5.39
CA SER A 93 -29.31 16.21 -5.24
C SER A 93 -28.34 15.64 -6.28
N HIS A 94 -27.09 16.10 -6.25
CA HIS A 94 -25.97 15.54 -7.01
C HIS A 94 -24.72 15.42 -6.13
N ALA A 95 -23.77 14.58 -6.54
CA ALA A 95 -22.56 14.27 -5.75
C ALA A 95 -21.80 15.52 -5.27
N LEU A 96 -21.73 16.57 -6.08
CA LEU A 96 -21.03 17.81 -5.70
C LEU A 96 -21.73 18.56 -4.56
N LEU A 97 -23.06 18.59 -4.53
CA LEU A 97 -23.80 19.25 -3.45
C LEU A 97 -23.69 18.46 -2.14
N GLU A 98 -23.72 17.13 -2.25
CA GLU A 98 -23.55 16.24 -1.10
C GLU A 98 -22.18 16.40 -0.45
N ILE A 99 -21.11 16.48 -1.24
CA ILE A 99 -19.75 16.62 -0.68
C ILE A 99 -19.53 17.99 -0.04
N GLU A 100 -20.18 19.05 -0.54
CA GLU A 100 -20.14 20.41 0.02
C GLU A 100 -20.88 20.52 1.37
N HIS A 101 -21.97 19.80 1.55
CA HIS A 101 -22.82 19.93 2.75
C HIS A 101 -22.57 18.88 3.84
N SER A 102 -21.93 17.77 3.50
CA SER A 102 -21.80 16.62 4.40
C SER A 102 -20.72 16.76 5.46
N GLY A 103 -19.80 17.72 5.33
CA GLY A 103 -18.68 17.92 6.27
C GLY A 103 -17.57 16.86 6.16
N TRP A 104 -17.65 15.96 5.18
CA TRP A 104 -16.69 14.86 5.03
C TRP A 104 -15.30 15.33 4.60
N ILE A 105 -15.20 16.45 3.88
CA ILE A 105 -13.91 17.05 3.49
C ILE A 105 -13.13 17.47 4.74
N GLU A 106 -13.78 18.20 5.64
CA GLU A 106 -13.18 18.67 6.89
C GLU A 106 -12.80 17.50 7.80
N GLN A 107 -13.60 16.43 7.79
CA GLN A 107 -13.29 15.23 8.55
C GLN A 107 -12.10 14.47 7.95
N ALA A 108 -11.98 14.40 6.63
CA ALA A 108 -10.85 13.78 5.96
C ALA A 108 -9.53 14.52 6.21
N GLU A 109 -9.57 15.85 6.33
CA GLU A 109 -8.39 16.67 6.66
C GLU A 109 -7.89 16.47 8.10
N LYS A 110 -8.69 15.88 8.99
CA LYS A 110 -8.31 15.59 10.38
C LYS A 110 -7.75 14.19 10.61
N ALA A 111 -7.81 13.32 9.60
CA ALA A 111 -7.39 11.92 9.69
C ALA A 111 -5.87 11.73 9.64
#